data_AF-A0A505GVL3-F1
#
_entry.id   AF-A0A505GVL3-F1
#
_cell.length_a   1.000
_cell.length_b   1.000
_cell.length_c   1.000
_cell.angle_alpha   90.00
_cell.angle_beta   90.00
_cell.angle_gamma   90.00
#
_symmetry.space_group_name_H-M   'P 1'
#
loop_
_entity.id
_entity.type
_entity.pdbx_description
1 polymer ?
#
loop_
_entity_poly.entity_id
_entity_poly.type
_entity_poly.pdbx_seq_one_letter_code
_entity_poly.pdbx_strand_id
1 'polypeptide(L)'
;MPASAVSEADRVHAAKAIEEALKSRDNARVGAVIARGETILATGYKGEVDKLHAEQIALLKAETQGVDVKEATLYTTMEPCANSRTSRVACAELVAQAGIAEVHIGEYDPNPQVYRLGWKHLRDHGVRLRDFPADLRNQAHEAGADFTRVFTSGFGMSAGAKFDFTQNGGRFTIGVDDVEGSPIWETRWTNCGARAIYLNGGHPGIVAHARYAEHFEEVDDPDALDFGDHSPKIGIGEIGVVRNEYGHVLCKVTAIEPTLDYGGNGHVSVTVKWQIRLRDSSGL
;
A
#
# COMPACT_ATOMS: atom_id res chain seq x y z
N MET A 1 29.97 13.45 4.85
CA MET A 1 30.36 12.10 5.28
C MET A 1 29.42 11.13 4.58
N PRO A 2 29.89 10.14 3.80
CA PRO A 2 28.99 9.10 3.33
C PRO A 2 28.35 8.43 4.56
N ALA A 3 27.05 8.18 4.48
CA ALA A 3 26.32 7.52 5.55
C ALA A 3 27.00 6.16 5.82
N SER A 4 27.36 5.86 7.07
CA SER A 4 28.04 4.58 7.38
C SER A 4 27.22 3.42 6.84
N ALA A 5 27.91 2.37 6.38
CA ALA A 5 27.26 1.13 5.95
C ALA A 5 26.44 0.54 7.11
N VAL A 6 25.34 -0.14 6.77
CA VAL A 6 24.51 -0.90 7.72
C VAL A 6 25.42 -1.92 8.43
N SER A 7 25.41 -1.90 9.76
CA SER A 7 26.27 -2.76 10.57
C SER A 7 25.78 -4.21 10.59
N GLU A 8 26.61 -5.16 11.02
CA GLU A 8 26.16 -6.54 11.24
C GLU A 8 25.05 -6.62 12.30
N ALA A 9 25.18 -5.83 13.38
CA ALA A 9 24.14 -5.71 14.39
C ALA A 9 22.82 -5.21 13.78
N ASP A 10 22.87 -4.21 12.90
CA ASP A 10 21.66 -3.69 12.23
C ASP A 10 20.97 -4.78 11.40
N ARG A 11 21.74 -5.63 10.70
CA ARG A 11 21.19 -6.78 9.95
C ARG A 11 20.50 -7.78 10.88
N VAL A 12 21.13 -8.09 12.02
CA VAL A 12 20.57 -9.01 13.02
C VAL A 12 19.25 -8.49 13.58
N HIS A 13 19.17 -7.20 13.91
CA HIS A 13 17.93 -6.59 14.41
C HIS A 13 16.84 -6.49 13.34
N ALA A 14 17.20 -6.17 12.09
CA ALA A 14 16.27 -6.17 10.97
C ALA A 14 15.69 -7.57 10.71
N ALA A 15 16.54 -8.61 10.70
CA ALA A 15 16.10 -10.00 10.62
C ALA A 15 15.18 -10.37 11.79
N LYS A 16 15.53 -9.90 13.01
CA LYS A 16 14.69 -10.12 14.18
C LYS A 16 13.31 -9.46 14.06
N ALA A 17 13.24 -8.26 13.50
CA ALA A 17 11.95 -7.59 13.25
C ALA A 17 11.07 -8.41 12.29
N ILE A 18 11.67 -9.06 11.28
CA ILE A 18 10.96 -9.98 10.37
C ILE A 18 10.46 -11.22 11.12
N GLU A 19 11.28 -11.83 11.99
CA GLU A 19 10.84 -12.94 12.84
C GLU A 19 9.66 -12.56 13.74
N GLU A 20 9.66 -11.36 14.30
CA GLU A 20 8.53 -10.86 15.08
C GLU A 20 7.29 -10.68 14.20
N ALA A 21 7.42 -10.12 12.99
CA ALA A 21 6.31 -9.96 12.05
C ALA A 21 5.63 -11.30 11.74
N LEU A 22 6.40 -12.37 11.55
CA LEU A 22 5.90 -13.73 11.25
C LEU A 22 5.10 -14.38 12.39
N LYS A 23 5.13 -13.84 13.62
CA LYS A 23 4.27 -14.27 14.72
C LYS A 23 2.83 -13.76 14.58
N SER A 24 2.64 -12.68 13.82
CA SER A 24 1.33 -12.08 13.59
C SER A 24 0.42 -13.02 12.79
N ARG A 25 -0.85 -13.08 13.21
CA ARG A 25 -1.92 -13.77 12.48
C ARG A 25 -2.81 -12.81 11.69
N ASP A 26 -2.51 -11.52 11.71
CA ASP A 26 -3.22 -10.49 10.95
C ASP A 26 -2.73 -10.48 9.49
N ASN A 27 -3.54 -9.93 8.59
CA ASN A 27 -3.12 -9.71 7.19
C ASN A 27 -1.97 -8.69 7.07
N ALA A 28 -1.88 -7.75 8.02
CA ALA A 28 -0.79 -6.77 8.10
C ALA A 28 0.26 -7.24 9.11
N ARG A 29 1.13 -8.15 8.67
CA ARG A 29 2.22 -8.68 9.49
C ARG A 29 3.35 -7.65 9.59
N VAL A 30 3.39 -6.95 10.72
CA VAL A 30 4.42 -5.95 11.02
C VAL A 30 5.14 -6.36 12.30
N GLY A 31 6.46 -6.25 12.30
CA GLY A 31 7.31 -6.51 13.45
C GLY A 31 8.25 -5.33 13.72
N ALA A 32 8.55 -5.12 15.00
CA ALA A 32 9.36 -4.01 15.48
C ALA A 32 10.35 -4.49 16.55
N VAL A 33 11.57 -3.96 16.50
CA VAL A 33 12.64 -4.21 17.48
C VAL A 33 13.27 -2.87 17.85
N ILE A 34 13.34 -2.57 19.14
CA ILE A 34 14.11 -1.43 19.65
C ILE A 34 15.41 -1.98 20.22
N ALA A 35 16.54 -1.46 19.77
CA ALA A 35 17.86 -1.91 20.20
C ALA A 35 18.86 -0.76 20.40
N ARG A 36 19.85 -0.98 21.25
CA ARG A 36 20.99 -0.09 21.47
C ARG A 36 22.28 -0.89 21.32
N GLY A 37 23.05 -0.61 20.28
CA GLY A 37 24.17 -1.47 19.89
C GLY A 37 23.67 -2.86 19.54
N GLU A 38 24.26 -3.90 20.13
CA GLU A 38 23.86 -5.31 19.96
C GLU A 38 22.73 -5.75 20.91
N THR A 39 22.27 -4.87 21.81
CA THR A 39 21.29 -5.23 22.84
C THR A 39 19.89 -4.85 22.41
N ILE A 40 19.00 -5.85 22.33
CA ILE A 40 17.56 -5.64 22.17
C ILE A 40 16.98 -5.14 23.49
N LEU A 41 16.30 -4.00 23.43
CA LEU A 41 15.60 -3.37 24.55
C LEU A 41 14.14 -3.85 24.64
N ALA A 42 13.47 -3.96 23.49
CA ALA A 42 12.11 -4.44 23.40
C ALA A 42 11.77 -4.90 21.98
N THR A 43 10.74 -5.74 21.87
CA THR A 43 10.18 -6.19 20.58
C THR A 43 8.66 -6.09 20.58
N GLY A 44 8.06 -6.03 19.40
CA GLY A 44 6.61 -6.07 19.24
C GLY A 44 6.22 -6.56 17.85
N TYR A 45 5.02 -7.11 17.74
CA TYR A 45 4.42 -7.47 16.45
C TYR A 45 2.93 -7.15 16.44
N LYS A 46 2.39 -6.87 15.25
CA LYS A 46 0.97 -6.56 15.07
C LYS A 46 0.10 -7.74 15.53
N GLY A 47 -0.85 -7.48 16.42
CA GLY A 47 -1.75 -8.50 16.97
C GLY A 47 -1.27 -9.13 18.28
N GLU A 48 -0.08 -8.76 18.79
CA GLU A 48 0.37 -9.22 20.10
C GLU A 48 -0.47 -8.63 21.25
N VAL A 49 -0.83 -7.34 21.15
CA VAL A 49 -1.78 -6.66 22.01
C VAL A 49 -2.91 -6.14 21.13
N ASP A 50 -4.15 -6.39 21.54
CA ASP A 50 -5.34 -6.04 20.77
C ASP A 50 -5.27 -4.60 20.26
N LYS A 51 -5.44 -4.47 18.94
CA LYS A 51 -5.45 -3.21 18.18
C LYS A 51 -4.15 -2.40 18.17
N LEU A 52 -3.08 -2.73 18.88
CA LEU A 52 -1.85 -1.95 18.84
C LEU A 52 -0.97 -2.32 17.64
N HIS A 53 -0.18 -1.36 17.16
CA HIS A 53 0.84 -1.58 16.13
C HIS A 53 2.13 -2.12 16.76
N ALA A 54 2.99 -2.73 15.95
CA ALA A 54 4.23 -3.36 16.42
C ALA A 54 5.14 -2.37 17.18
N GLU A 55 5.29 -1.15 16.65
CA GLU A 55 6.10 -0.08 17.23
C GLU A 55 5.52 0.40 18.56
N GLN A 56 4.19 0.52 18.65
CA GLN A 56 3.50 0.87 19.90
C GLN A 56 3.74 -0.19 20.97
N ILE A 57 3.70 -1.47 20.58
CA ILE A 57 3.89 -2.60 21.50
C ILE A 57 5.33 -2.66 21.99
N ALA A 58 6.31 -2.45 21.10
CA ALA A 58 7.72 -2.38 21.47
C ALA A 58 7.99 -1.24 22.47
N LEU A 59 7.47 -0.03 22.20
CA LEU A 59 7.57 1.12 23.12
C LEU A 59 6.88 0.85 24.46
N LEU A 60 5.66 0.32 24.45
CA LEU A 60 4.89 -0.02 25.65
C LEU A 60 5.62 -1.04 26.54
N LYS A 61 6.23 -2.06 25.94
CA LYS A 61 7.02 -3.06 26.66
C LYS A 61 8.26 -2.46 27.30
N ALA A 62 8.99 -1.62 26.57
CA ALA A 62 10.16 -0.93 27.11
C ALA A 62 9.77 -0.05 28.31
N GLU A 63 8.69 0.72 28.19
CA GLU A 63 8.16 1.55 29.26
C GLU A 63 7.75 0.72 30.48
N THR A 64 6.99 -0.36 30.27
CA THR A 64 6.51 -1.26 31.36
C THR A 64 7.68 -1.91 32.12
N GLN A 65 8.80 -2.15 31.44
CA GLN A 65 10.01 -2.73 32.02
C GLN A 65 10.97 -1.69 32.61
N GLY A 66 10.66 -0.40 32.51
CA GLY A 66 11.54 0.68 32.96
C GLY A 66 12.81 0.83 32.12
N VAL A 67 12.77 0.41 30.85
CA VAL A 67 13.90 0.45 29.92
C VAL A 67 13.87 1.78 29.15
N ASP A 68 14.90 2.61 29.34
CA ASP A 68 15.06 3.84 28.57
C ASP A 68 15.44 3.55 27.11
N VAL A 69 14.60 3.99 26.18
CA VAL A 69 14.77 3.84 24.72
C VAL A 69 15.37 5.08 24.06
N LYS A 70 15.66 6.15 24.79
CA LYS A 70 16.26 7.36 24.23
C LYS A 70 17.60 7.05 23.56
N GLU A 71 17.85 7.69 22.42
CA GLU A 71 19.00 7.46 21.55
C GLU A 71 19.14 6.02 21.01
N ALA A 72 18.14 5.16 21.19
CA ALA A 72 18.12 3.81 20.61
C ALA A 72 17.77 3.85 19.11
N THR A 73 17.89 2.70 18.48
CA THR A 73 17.48 2.45 17.10
C THR A 73 16.22 1.58 17.07
N LEU A 74 15.22 1.98 16.29
CA LEU A 74 14.07 1.14 15.96
C LEU A 74 14.29 0.46 14.61
N TYR A 75 14.03 -0.83 14.54
CA TYR A 75 13.97 -1.62 13.31
C TYR A 75 12.53 -2.05 13.13
N THR A 76 11.88 -1.64 12.05
CA THR A 76 10.48 -1.97 11.78
C THR A 76 10.34 -2.50 10.36
N THR A 77 9.55 -3.56 10.18
CA THR A 77 9.38 -4.19 8.86
C THR A 77 8.56 -3.32 7.92
N MET A 78 7.79 -2.37 8.43
CA MET A 78 6.97 -1.43 7.65
C MET A 78 7.11 0.00 8.17
N GLU A 79 6.96 0.99 7.29
CA GLU A 79 6.99 2.41 7.63
C GLU A 79 6.04 2.74 8.80
N PRO A 80 6.52 3.43 9.86
CA PRO A 80 5.66 3.85 10.95
C PRO A 80 4.54 4.77 10.47
N CYS A 81 3.30 4.48 10.87
CA CYS A 81 2.16 5.27 10.42
C CYS A 81 2.25 6.75 10.86
N ALA A 82 1.74 7.66 10.02
CA ALA A 82 1.75 9.11 10.25
C ALA A 82 0.36 9.76 10.34
N ASN A 83 -0.68 9.10 9.84
CA ASN A 83 -2.03 9.69 9.77
C ASN A 83 -2.99 9.02 10.77
N SER A 84 -3.45 9.79 11.75
CA SER A 84 -4.38 9.36 12.79
C SER A 84 -5.84 9.45 12.32
N ARG A 85 -6.24 8.55 11.40
CA ARG A 85 -7.68 8.30 11.12
C ARG A 85 -8.41 7.62 12.29
N THR A 86 -7.71 7.39 13.39
CA THR A 86 -8.23 6.92 14.67
C THR A 86 -7.86 7.93 15.75
N SER A 87 -8.52 7.91 16.90
CA SER A 87 -8.19 8.78 18.05
C SER A 87 -6.81 8.48 18.69
N ARG A 88 -5.97 7.66 18.04
CA ARG A 88 -4.67 7.23 18.56
C ARG A 88 -3.55 8.06 17.96
N VAL A 89 -2.55 8.31 18.79
CA VAL A 89 -1.28 8.92 18.38
C VAL A 89 -0.60 8.00 17.35
N ALA A 90 -0.06 8.59 16.29
CA ALA A 90 0.58 7.87 15.20
C ALA A 90 1.91 7.25 15.65
N CYS A 91 2.35 6.15 15.02
CA CYS A 91 3.60 5.47 15.41
C CYS A 91 4.82 6.36 15.18
N ALA A 92 4.86 7.10 14.06
CA ALA A 92 5.94 8.04 13.79
C ALA A 92 6.06 9.13 14.88
N GLU A 93 4.93 9.61 15.39
CA GLU A 93 4.89 10.60 16.47
C GLU A 93 5.36 10.00 17.80
N LEU A 94 4.88 8.81 18.16
CA LEU A 94 5.30 8.12 19.38
C LEU A 94 6.80 7.80 19.38
N VAL A 95 7.34 7.38 18.23
CA VAL A 95 8.77 7.09 18.05
C VAL A 95 9.61 8.36 18.22
N ALA A 96 9.18 9.48 17.62
CA ALA A 96 9.85 10.77 17.78
C ALA A 96 9.80 11.26 19.24
N GLN A 97 8.63 11.17 19.90
CA GLN A 97 8.44 11.56 21.29
C GLN A 97 9.27 10.70 22.27
N ALA A 98 9.44 9.41 21.97
CA ALA A 98 10.27 8.50 22.75
C ALA A 98 11.77 8.82 22.67
N GLY A 99 12.20 9.71 21.77
CA GLY A 99 13.59 10.08 21.59
C GLY A 99 14.44 8.99 20.92
N ILE A 100 13.82 8.14 20.09
CA ILE A 100 14.54 7.22 19.20
C ILE A 100 15.39 8.04 18.24
N ALA A 101 16.69 7.75 18.17
CA ALA A 101 17.62 8.53 17.34
C ALA A 101 17.66 8.07 15.88
N GLU A 102 17.32 6.80 15.62
CA GLU A 102 17.41 6.21 14.30
C GLU A 102 16.31 5.16 14.06
N VAL A 103 15.78 5.11 12.85
CA VAL A 103 14.76 4.15 12.42
C VAL A 103 15.20 3.48 11.12
N HIS A 104 15.23 2.15 11.13
CA HIS A 104 15.48 1.29 9.97
C HIS A 104 14.14 0.72 9.49
N ILE A 105 13.83 0.87 8.20
CA ILE A 105 12.54 0.52 7.61
C ILE A 105 12.71 -0.61 6.57
N GLY A 106 11.92 -1.68 6.71
CA GLY A 106 11.88 -2.79 5.75
C GLY A 106 11.15 -2.44 4.46
N GLU A 107 9.92 -1.96 4.57
CA GLU A 107 9.06 -1.62 3.44
C GLU A 107 8.35 -0.28 3.70
N TYR A 108 8.24 0.55 2.66
CA TYR A 108 7.41 1.75 2.73
C TYR A 108 5.93 1.37 2.60
N ASP A 109 5.06 1.99 3.40
CA ASP A 109 3.64 1.61 3.42
C ASP A 109 3.01 1.90 2.04
N PRO A 110 2.47 0.88 1.34
CA PRO A 110 1.86 1.04 0.01
C PRO A 110 0.54 1.83 0.06
N ASN A 111 -0.02 2.07 1.25
CA ASN A 111 -1.19 2.90 1.42
C ASN A 111 -0.88 4.35 1.03
N PRO A 112 -1.57 4.95 0.04
CA PRO A 112 -1.36 6.35 -0.33
C PRO A 112 -1.52 7.34 0.83
N GLN A 113 -2.28 6.95 1.85
CA GLN A 113 -2.53 7.77 3.04
C GLN A 113 -1.42 7.67 4.09
N VAL A 114 -0.37 6.87 3.85
CA VAL A 114 0.75 6.69 4.77
C VAL A 114 2.08 6.84 4.04
N TYR A 115 2.18 6.37 2.80
CA TYR A 115 3.38 6.36 1.98
C TYR A 115 4.22 7.64 2.17
N ARG A 116 5.40 7.47 2.77
CA ARG A 116 6.41 8.51 3.02
C ARG A 116 6.01 9.62 3.99
N LEU A 117 4.81 9.60 4.56
CA LEU A 117 4.37 10.57 5.56
C LEU A 117 5.01 10.29 6.92
N GLY A 118 5.13 9.02 7.31
CA GLY A 118 5.76 8.59 8.56
C GLY A 118 7.25 8.87 8.54
N TRP A 119 7.87 8.48 7.43
CA TRP A 119 9.25 8.79 7.13
C TRP A 119 9.52 10.30 7.19
N LYS A 120 8.67 11.11 6.55
CA LYS A 120 8.82 12.58 6.58
C LYS A 120 8.68 13.13 7.99
N HIS A 121 7.67 12.69 8.74
CA HIS A 121 7.45 13.10 10.12
C HIS A 121 8.68 12.83 10.99
N LEU A 122 9.22 11.61 10.93
CA LEU A 122 10.43 11.21 11.68
C LEU A 122 11.64 12.08 11.30
N ARG A 123 11.86 12.29 10.00
CA ARG A 123 12.95 13.16 9.50
C ARG A 123 12.80 14.59 10.04
N ASP A 124 11.61 15.15 9.97
CA ASP A 124 11.33 16.53 10.37
C ASP A 124 11.51 16.71 11.90
N HIS A 125 11.44 15.62 12.67
CA HIS A 125 11.74 15.58 14.12
C HIS A 125 13.18 15.13 14.43
N GLY A 126 14.07 15.11 13.44
CA GLY A 126 15.50 14.85 13.65
C GLY A 126 15.90 13.38 13.79
N VAL A 127 14.97 12.44 13.55
CA VAL A 127 15.25 11.01 13.57
C VAL A 127 16.00 10.62 12.30
N ARG A 128 17.12 9.90 12.43
CA ARG A 128 17.86 9.37 11.27
C ARG A 128 17.10 8.20 10.67
N LEU A 129 17.08 8.12 9.35
CA LEU A 129 16.32 7.10 8.63
C LEU A 129 17.25 6.27 7.75
N ARG A 130 17.07 4.95 7.81
CA ARG A 130 17.77 3.97 6.98
C ARG A 130 16.77 2.97 6.43
N ASP A 131 17.12 2.40 5.29
CA ASP A 131 16.42 1.23 4.76
C ASP A 131 17.09 -0.03 5.31
N PHE A 132 16.32 -1.11 5.45
CA PHE A 132 16.91 -2.44 5.62
C PHE A 132 17.83 -2.79 4.43
N PRO A 133 18.80 -3.71 4.61
CA PRO A 133 19.51 -4.34 3.50
C PRO A 133 18.56 -4.90 2.44
N ALA A 134 18.97 -4.86 1.18
CA ALA A 134 18.09 -5.22 0.06
C ALA A 134 17.48 -6.64 0.18
N ASP A 135 18.25 -7.63 0.63
CA ASP A 135 17.76 -8.98 0.86
C ASP A 135 16.74 -9.08 2.00
N LEU A 136 16.92 -8.29 3.06
CA LEU A 136 15.98 -8.22 4.18
C LEU A 136 14.72 -7.40 3.84
N ARG A 137 14.80 -6.43 2.91
CA ARG A 137 13.60 -5.77 2.38
C ARG A 137 12.70 -6.72 1.63
N ASN A 138 13.26 -7.63 0.83
CA ASN A 138 12.49 -8.66 0.14
C ASN A 138 11.77 -9.58 1.15
N GLN A 139 12.47 -10.01 2.20
CA GLN A 139 11.88 -10.83 3.25
C GLN A 139 10.80 -10.08 4.06
N ALA A 140 11.00 -8.80 4.36
CA ALA A 140 9.99 -7.97 5.01
C ALA A 140 8.74 -7.83 4.14
N HIS A 141 8.90 -7.60 2.83
CA HIS A 141 7.82 -7.55 1.86
C HIS A 141 7.07 -8.88 1.76
N GLU A 142 7.79 -10.01 1.69
CA GLU A 142 7.17 -11.35 1.68
C GLU A 142 6.36 -11.61 2.96
N ALA A 143 6.86 -11.19 4.12
CA ALA A 143 6.12 -11.31 5.38
C ALA A 143 4.83 -10.47 5.38
N GLY A 144 4.87 -9.26 4.79
CA GLY A 144 3.75 -8.31 4.71
C GLY A 144 2.89 -8.41 3.45
N ALA A 145 3.14 -9.38 2.57
CA ALA A 145 2.61 -9.40 1.20
C ALA A 145 1.08 -9.35 1.14
N ASP A 146 0.38 -10.00 2.07
CA ASP A 146 -1.09 -10.00 2.15
C ASP A 146 -1.66 -8.58 2.29
N PHE A 147 -0.99 -7.71 3.04
CA PHE A 147 -1.38 -6.31 3.19
C PHE A 147 -1.02 -5.51 1.95
N THR A 148 0.19 -5.64 1.42
CA THR A 148 0.59 -4.88 0.23
C THR A 148 -0.28 -5.20 -0.98
N ARG A 149 -0.71 -6.46 -1.09
CA ARG A 149 -1.58 -6.94 -2.15
C ARG A 149 -2.91 -6.18 -2.24
N VAL A 150 -3.50 -5.71 -1.13
CA VAL A 150 -4.78 -4.98 -1.19
C VAL A 150 -4.70 -3.64 -1.92
N PHE A 151 -3.48 -3.12 -2.13
CA PHE A 151 -3.22 -1.88 -2.86
C PHE A 151 -2.78 -2.11 -4.30
N THR A 152 -2.46 -3.34 -4.68
CA THR A 152 -1.99 -3.70 -6.03
C THR A 152 -2.95 -4.65 -6.75
N SER A 153 -3.83 -5.33 -6.02
CA SER A 153 -4.91 -6.13 -6.57
C SER A 153 -6.19 -6.11 -5.73
N GLY A 154 -7.29 -6.46 -6.38
CA GLY A 154 -8.60 -6.64 -5.76
C GLY A 154 -9.33 -7.82 -6.39
N PHE A 155 -10.16 -8.49 -5.60
CA PHE A 155 -10.85 -9.70 -6.01
C PHE A 155 -12.36 -9.60 -5.79
N GLY A 156 -13.11 -10.37 -6.57
CA GLY A 156 -14.55 -10.53 -6.46
C GLY A 156 -15.32 -9.95 -7.65
N MET A 157 -16.44 -10.60 -7.99
CA MET A 157 -17.32 -10.21 -9.10
C MET A 157 -17.83 -8.77 -8.99
N SER A 158 -17.95 -8.22 -7.78
CA SER A 158 -18.27 -6.82 -7.55
C SER A 158 -17.64 -6.36 -6.24
N ALA A 159 -16.74 -5.38 -6.31
CA ALA A 159 -15.99 -4.87 -5.17
C ALA A 159 -15.44 -3.45 -5.45
N GLY A 160 -14.51 -2.97 -4.63
CA GLY A 160 -13.89 -1.67 -4.80
C GLY A 160 -12.55 -1.57 -4.07
N ALA A 161 -11.71 -0.65 -4.50
CA ALA A 161 -10.39 -0.43 -3.93
C ALA A 161 -9.98 1.04 -4.04
N LYS A 162 -9.09 1.46 -3.15
CA LYS A 162 -8.38 2.74 -3.21
C LYS A 162 -6.89 2.45 -3.24
N PHE A 163 -6.19 2.99 -4.22
CA PHE A 163 -4.75 2.77 -4.41
C PHE A 163 -4.04 4.03 -4.93
N ASP A 164 -2.72 4.08 -4.73
CA ASP A 164 -1.86 5.13 -5.29
C ASP A 164 -1.48 4.76 -6.73
N PHE A 165 -1.98 5.51 -7.71
CA PHE A 165 -1.69 5.23 -9.12
C PHE A 165 -0.32 5.74 -9.58
N THR A 166 0.43 6.43 -8.72
CA THR A 166 1.83 6.80 -9.00
C THR A 166 2.80 5.69 -8.59
N GLN A 167 2.33 4.73 -7.79
CA GLN A 167 3.05 3.52 -7.41
C GLN A 167 2.76 2.38 -8.39
N ASN A 168 3.56 1.32 -8.35
CA ASN A 168 3.40 0.11 -9.19
C ASN A 168 3.22 0.40 -10.70
N GLY A 169 3.78 1.51 -11.21
CA GLY A 169 3.59 1.94 -12.60
C GLY A 169 2.13 2.25 -12.97
N GLY A 170 1.31 2.59 -11.98
CA GLY A 170 -0.13 2.80 -12.09
C GLY A 170 -0.95 1.52 -12.26
N ARG A 171 -0.34 0.34 -12.12
CA ARG A 171 -1.04 -0.94 -12.30
C ARG A 171 -1.86 -1.33 -11.08
N PHE A 172 -3.06 -1.82 -11.35
CA PHE A 172 -3.92 -2.48 -10.37
C PHE A 172 -4.60 -3.68 -11.03
N THR A 173 -4.52 -4.86 -10.41
CA THR A 173 -5.10 -6.09 -10.97
C THR A 173 -6.46 -6.36 -10.36
N ILE A 174 -7.46 -6.65 -11.20
CA ILE A 174 -8.79 -7.06 -10.75
C ILE A 174 -9.00 -8.52 -11.13
N GLY A 175 -9.32 -9.38 -10.18
CA GLY A 175 -9.55 -10.81 -10.40
C GLY A 175 -10.90 -11.29 -9.89
N VAL A 176 -11.36 -12.44 -10.39
CA VAL A 176 -12.56 -13.10 -9.86
C VAL A 176 -12.32 -13.56 -8.42
N ASP A 177 -11.20 -14.24 -8.20
CA ASP A 177 -10.72 -14.70 -6.91
C ASP A 177 -9.18 -14.82 -6.94
N ASP A 178 -8.61 -15.24 -5.81
CA ASP A 178 -7.17 -15.34 -5.58
C ASP A 178 -6.61 -16.75 -5.86
N VAL A 179 -7.34 -17.56 -6.64
CA VAL A 179 -6.89 -18.90 -7.03
C VAL A 179 -6.01 -18.80 -8.27
N GLU A 180 -4.92 -19.55 -8.28
CA GLU A 180 -4.02 -19.62 -9.43
C GLU A 180 -4.78 -20.06 -10.70
N GLY A 181 -4.63 -19.30 -11.79
CA GLY A 181 -5.32 -19.54 -13.05
C GLY A 181 -6.72 -18.93 -13.16
N SER A 182 -7.26 -18.32 -12.11
CA SER A 182 -8.51 -17.59 -12.19
C SER A 182 -8.42 -16.35 -13.10
N PRO A 183 -9.52 -15.97 -13.78
CA PRO A 183 -9.54 -14.78 -14.63
C PRO A 183 -9.10 -13.50 -13.90
N ILE A 184 -8.16 -12.77 -14.51
CA ILE A 184 -7.64 -11.49 -14.03
C ILE A 184 -7.57 -10.46 -15.16
N TRP A 185 -7.69 -9.18 -14.81
CA TRP A 185 -7.51 -8.03 -15.70
C TRP A 185 -6.46 -7.10 -15.10
N GLU A 186 -5.41 -6.79 -15.86
CA GLU A 186 -4.51 -5.69 -15.53
C GLU A 186 -5.16 -4.37 -15.95
N THR A 187 -5.30 -3.45 -15.01
CA THR A 187 -5.68 -2.07 -15.28
C THR A 187 -4.47 -1.16 -15.05
N ARG A 188 -4.36 -0.05 -15.79
CA ARG A 188 -3.33 0.95 -15.56
C ARG A 188 -3.91 2.35 -15.51
N TRP A 189 -3.46 3.16 -14.56
CA TRP A 189 -4.04 4.47 -14.29
C TRP A 189 -2.98 5.55 -14.29
N THR A 190 -3.24 6.69 -14.93
CA THR A 190 -2.29 7.83 -14.94
C THR A 190 -3.00 9.16 -14.75
N ASN A 191 -2.24 10.15 -14.27
CA ASN A 191 -2.79 11.45 -13.89
C ASN A 191 -3.43 12.18 -15.08
N CYS A 192 -4.67 12.66 -14.90
CA CYS A 192 -5.35 13.57 -15.83
C CYS A 192 -5.83 14.87 -15.13
N GLY A 193 -5.70 14.97 -13.81
CA GLY A 193 -6.11 16.12 -13.01
C GLY A 193 -7.11 15.78 -11.90
N ALA A 194 -7.71 16.82 -11.31
CA ALA A 194 -8.49 16.70 -10.08
C ALA A 194 -9.84 15.97 -10.20
N ARG A 195 -10.38 15.88 -11.42
CA ARG A 195 -11.76 15.41 -11.66
C ARG A 195 -11.84 14.21 -12.61
N ALA A 196 -10.71 13.73 -13.09
CA ALA A 196 -10.63 12.62 -14.01
C ALA A 196 -9.25 11.97 -14.00
N ILE A 197 -9.20 10.73 -14.46
CA ILE A 197 -7.99 9.91 -14.54
C ILE A 197 -7.93 9.23 -15.91
N TYR A 198 -6.73 9.00 -16.43
CA TYR A 198 -6.58 8.18 -17.64
C TYR A 198 -6.59 6.70 -17.25
N LEU A 199 -7.38 5.90 -17.97
CA LEU A 199 -7.34 4.44 -17.91
C LEU A 199 -6.58 3.94 -19.15
N ASN A 200 -5.59 3.09 -18.93
CA ASN A 200 -4.68 2.57 -19.93
C ASN A 200 -4.69 1.03 -19.88
N GLY A 201 -4.68 0.42 -21.06
CA GLY A 201 -4.60 -1.02 -21.24
C GLY A 201 -3.19 -1.57 -21.49
N GLY A 202 -2.18 -0.71 -21.62
CA GLY A 202 -0.83 -1.11 -22.03
C GLY A 202 -0.68 -1.35 -23.54
N HIS A 203 -1.76 -1.66 -24.26
CA HIS A 203 -1.80 -1.69 -25.72
C HIS A 203 -3.15 -1.20 -26.27
N PRO A 204 -3.21 -0.81 -27.56
CA PRO A 204 -4.44 -0.39 -28.21
C PRO A 204 -5.59 -1.40 -28.12
N GLY A 205 -6.82 -0.90 -28.08
CA GLY A 205 -8.02 -1.72 -28.27
C GLY A 205 -8.51 -2.52 -27.06
N ILE A 206 -8.09 -2.22 -25.83
CA ILE A 206 -8.56 -2.97 -24.65
C ILE A 206 -9.21 -2.13 -23.55
N VAL A 207 -9.17 -0.81 -23.69
CA VAL A 207 -9.85 0.11 -22.77
C VAL A 207 -10.87 0.95 -23.53
N ALA A 208 -12.03 1.18 -22.91
CA ALA A 208 -13.09 2.02 -23.45
C ALA A 208 -13.71 2.90 -22.35
N HIS A 209 -14.41 3.95 -22.75
CA HIS A 209 -15.23 4.78 -21.87
C HIS A 209 -16.71 4.48 -22.14
N ALA A 210 -17.43 3.98 -21.13
CA ALA A 210 -18.89 3.92 -21.14
C ALA A 210 -19.47 5.32 -20.87
N ARG A 211 -19.35 6.20 -21.86
CA ARG A 211 -19.68 7.62 -21.71
C ARG A 211 -21.13 7.81 -21.30
N TYR A 212 -21.35 8.64 -20.30
CA TYR A 212 -22.66 8.97 -19.70
C TYR A 212 -23.35 7.83 -18.93
N ALA A 213 -22.78 6.63 -18.87
CA ALA A 213 -23.26 5.61 -17.94
C ALA A 213 -22.83 5.99 -16.52
N GLU A 214 -23.82 6.10 -15.62
CA GLU A 214 -23.60 6.34 -14.20
C GLU A 214 -23.64 5.01 -13.43
N HIS A 215 -24.38 4.01 -13.91
CA HIS A 215 -24.61 2.74 -13.23
C HIS A 215 -24.12 1.58 -14.11
N PHE A 216 -23.67 0.47 -13.51
CA PHE A 216 -23.12 -0.63 -14.31
C PHE A 216 -24.20 -1.25 -15.21
N GLU A 217 -25.44 -1.27 -14.76
CA GLU A 217 -26.60 -1.83 -15.45
C GLU A 217 -26.97 -1.08 -16.73
N GLU A 218 -26.51 0.17 -16.89
CA GLU A 218 -26.73 0.98 -18.09
C GLU A 218 -25.80 0.60 -19.24
N VAL A 219 -24.71 -0.12 -18.94
CA VAL A 219 -23.89 -0.77 -19.95
C VAL A 219 -24.47 -2.16 -20.15
N ASP A 220 -25.27 -2.38 -21.19
CA ASP A 220 -25.87 -3.69 -21.48
C ASP A 220 -24.83 -4.64 -22.10
N ASP A 221 -24.31 -4.27 -23.27
CA ASP A 221 -23.25 -4.98 -23.98
C ASP A 221 -21.93 -4.16 -23.94
N PRO A 222 -20.92 -4.56 -23.13
CA PRO A 222 -19.65 -3.87 -23.08
C PRO A 222 -18.83 -3.96 -24.38
N ASP A 223 -19.04 -4.99 -25.22
CA ASP A 223 -18.30 -5.14 -26.48
C ASP A 223 -18.75 -4.12 -27.55
N ALA A 224 -19.92 -3.49 -27.37
CA ALA A 224 -20.42 -2.43 -28.23
C ALA A 224 -19.71 -1.06 -28.03
N LEU A 225 -18.84 -0.93 -27.03
CA LEU A 225 -18.11 0.30 -26.74
C LEU A 225 -16.96 0.54 -27.73
N ASP A 226 -16.53 1.81 -27.84
CA ASP A 226 -15.41 2.21 -28.69
C ASP A 226 -14.05 1.89 -28.01
N PHE A 227 -13.50 0.72 -28.34
CA PHE A 227 -12.15 0.29 -27.96
C PHE A 227 -11.11 0.76 -28.99
N GLY A 228 -10.81 2.06 -28.95
CA GLY A 228 -9.81 2.67 -29.84
C GLY A 228 -8.36 2.51 -29.36
N ASP A 229 -7.46 3.23 -30.03
CA ASP A 229 -6.00 3.15 -29.78
C ASP A 229 -5.50 4.13 -28.71
N HIS A 230 -6.40 4.75 -27.95
CA HIS A 230 -6.07 5.79 -26.98
C HIS A 230 -6.53 5.42 -25.57
N SER A 231 -5.87 5.98 -24.56
CA SER A 231 -6.29 5.87 -23.16
C SER A 231 -7.48 6.80 -22.89
N PRO A 232 -8.69 6.29 -22.58
CA PRO A 232 -9.82 7.13 -22.25
C PRO A 232 -9.58 7.90 -20.95
N LYS A 233 -10.11 9.13 -20.93
CA LYS A 233 -10.25 9.92 -19.71
C LYS A 233 -11.56 9.53 -19.03
N ILE A 234 -11.47 9.08 -17.78
CA ILE A 234 -12.60 8.67 -16.96
C ILE A 234 -12.76 9.67 -15.81
N GLY A 235 -13.88 10.38 -15.80
CA GLY A 235 -14.26 11.32 -14.76
C GLY A 235 -14.73 10.65 -13.48
N ILE A 236 -14.75 11.42 -12.38
CA ILE A 236 -15.42 10.98 -11.14
C ILE A 236 -16.91 10.79 -11.43
N GLY A 237 -17.42 9.58 -11.15
CA GLY A 237 -18.78 9.14 -11.44
C GLY A 237 -18.91 8.36 -12.75
N GLU A 238 -17.91 8.39 -13.63
CA GLU A 238 -17.93 7.72 -14.93
C GLU A 238 -17.34 6.31 -14.86
N ILE A 239 -17.64 5.50 -15.89
CA ILE A 239 -17.23 4.09 -16.00
C ILE A 239 -16.24 3.91 -17.14
N GLY A 240 -15.04 3.45 -16.81
CA GLY A 240 -14.10 2.87 -17.76
C GLY A 240 -14.32 1.36 -17.89
N VAL A 241 -14.05 0.79 -19.05
CA VAL A 241 -14.17 -0.65 -19.29
C VAL A 241 -12.84 -1.19 -19.76
N VAL A 242 -12.40 -2.31 -19.18
CA VAL A 242 -11.21 -3.07 -19.59
C VAL A 242 -11.65 -4.43 -20.10
N ARG A 243 -11.08 -4.92 -21.20
CA ARG A 243 -11.37 -6.25 -21.75
C ARG A 243 -10.11 -7.11 -21.94
N ASN A 244 -10.29 -8.42 -21.92
CA ASN A 244 -9.30 -9.43 -22.32
C ASN A 244 -10.01 -10.70 -22.81
N GLU A 245 -9.29 -11.83 -22.96
CA GLU A 245 -9.91 -13.10 -23.40
C GLU A 245 -11.03 -13.62 -22.48
N TYR A 246 -11.03 -13.27 -21.19
CA TYR A 246 -12.01 -13.77 -20.22
C TYR A 246 -13.31 -12.97 -20.19
N GLY A 247 -13.34 -11.76 -20.75
CA GLY A 247 -14.48 -10.85 -20.69
C GLY A 247 -14.09 -9.42 -20.32
N HIS A 248 -14.89 -8.77 -19.48
CA HIS A 248 -14.79 -7.35 -19.19
C HIS A 248 -14.77 -7.05 -17.70
N VAL A 249 -14.12 -5.94 -17.35
CA VAL A 249 -14.24 -5.29 -16.05
C VAL A 249 -14.70 -3.86 -16.27
N LEU A 250 -15.86 -3.53 -15.70
CA LEU A 250 -16.39 -2.19 -15.67
C LEU A 250 -15.89 -1.53 -14.38
N CYS A 251 -15.13 -0.45 -14.47
CA CYS A 251 -14.55 0.29 -13.36
C CYS A 251 -15.19 1.69 -13.25
N LYS A 252 -16.00 1.90 -12.22
CA LYS A 252 -16.52 3.24 -11.88
C LYS A 252 -15.51 3.98 -11.00
N VAL A 253 -15.05 5.15 -11.44
CA VAL A 253 -14.20 6.03 -10.62
C VAL A 253 -15.09 6.77 -9.62
N THR A 254 -14.87 6.58 -8.32
CA THR A 254 -15.70 7.21 -7.28
C THR A 254 -15.02 8.37 -6.57
N ALA A 255 -13.68 8.40 -6.56
CA ALA A 255 -12.92 9.52 -6.01
C ALA A 255 -11.53 9.60 -6.64
N ILE A 256 -11.00 10.81 -6.73
CA ILE A 256 -9.60 11.12 -7.08
C ILE A 256 -9.15 12.13 -6.03
N GLU A 257 -8.15 11.76 -5.23
CA GLU A 257 -7.81 12.51 -4.01
C GLU A 257 -6.31 12.85 -3.97
N PRO A 258 -5.94 14.07 -3.52
CA PRO A 258 -4.58 14.39 -3.18
C PRO A 258 -4.13 13.62 -1.93
N THR A 259 -2.83 13.44 -1.79
CA THR A 259 -2.21 12.98 -0.55
C THR A 259 -1.36 14.12 0.02
N LEU A 260 -1.41 14.27 1.35
CA LEU A 260 -1.09 15.51 2.07
C LEU A 260 0.31 16.11 1.83
N ASP A 261 1.31 15.33 1.41
CA ASP A 261 2.72 15.80 1.31
C ASP A 261 3.35 15.74 -0.09
N TYR A 262 2.61 15.48 -1.17
CA TYR A 262 3.22 15.52 -2.52
C TYR A 262 3.49 16.94 -3.05
N GLY A 263 3.43 17.98 -2.21
CA GLY A 263 3.99 19.31 -2.48
C GLY A 263 3.52 19.98 -3.79
N GLY A 264 2.43 19.52 -4.39
CA GLY A 264 1.94 19.99 -5.67
C GLY A 264 0.46 19.66 -5.86
N ASN A 265 -0.12 20.13 -6.96
CA ASN A 265 -1.52 19.90 -7.38
C ASN A 265 -1.83 18.41 -7.70
N GLY A 266 -0.99 17.48 -7.25
CA GLY A 266 -1.05 16.06 -7.57
C GLY A 266 -2.16 15.37 -6.81
N HIS A 267 -3.16 14.90 -7.55
CA HIS A 267 -4.04 13.84 -7.07
C HIS A 267 -3.31 12.55 -7.38
N VAL A 268 -3.07 11.70 -6.39
CA VAL A 268 -2.23 10.50 -6.58
C VAL A 268 -2.94 9.22 -6.17
N SER A 269 -4.11 9.34 -5.53
CA SER A 269 -4.95 8.17 -5.25
C SER A 269 -6.25 8.21 -6.05
N VAL A 270 -6.67 7.04 -6.50
CA VAL A 270 -7.96 6.81 -7.13
C VAL A 270 -8.73 5.77 -6.33
N THR A 271 -10.03 5.99 -6.18
CA THR A 271 -10.96 4.98 -5.66
C THR A 271 -11.85 4.52 -6.80
N VAL A 272 -11.92 3.21 -6.98
CA VAL A 272 -12.77 2.58 -7.99
C VAL A 272 -13.70 1.56 -7.36
N LYS A 273 -14.89 1.42 -7.93
CA LYS A 273 -15.72 0.23 -7.78
C LYS A 273 -15.70 -0.53 -9.09
N TRP A 274 -15.82 -1.84 -9.06
CA TRP A 274 -15.89 -2.64 -10.28
C TRP A 274 -17.01 -3.67 -10.27
N GLN A 275 -17.36 -4.09 -11.48
CA GLN A 275 -18.15 -5.27 -11.78
C GLN A 275 -17.45 -6.07 -12.88
N ILE A 276 -17.23 -7.36 -12.64
CA ILE A 276 -16.69 -8.31 -13.62
C ILE A 276 -17.84 -8.90 -14.43
N ARG A 277 -17.65 -9.00 -15.75
CA ARG A 277 -18.54 -9.71 -16.67
C ARG A 277 -17.73 -10.73 -17.45
N LEU A 278 -17.94 -12.01 -17.13
CA LEU A 278 -17.28 -13.10 -17.84
C LEU A 278 -17.91 -13.26 -19.21
N ARG A 279 -17.07 -13.57 -20.20
CA ARG A 279 -17.53 -13.98 -21.52
C ARG A 279 -18.14 -15.37 -21.42
N ASP A 280 -19.31 -15.55 -22.02
CA ASP A 280 -19.93 -16.87 -22.10
C ASP A 280 -19.03 -17.83 -22.90
N SER A 281 -18.72 -18.97 -22.31
CA SER A 281 -17.90 -20.02 -22.91
C SER A 281 -18.62 -20.85 -23.99
N SER A 282 -19.85 -20.47 -24.34
CA SER A 282 -20.76 -21.18 -25.26
C SER A 282 -20.76 -20.65 -26.70
N GLY A 283 -19.81 -19.80 -27.08
CA GLY A 283 -19.76 -19.13 -28.38
C GLY A 283 -18.75 -19.67 -29.41
N LEU A 284 -18.53 -20.99 -29.48
CA LEU A 284 -17.87 -21.67 -30.61
C LEU A 284 -18.84 -22.62 -31.31
#